data_AF-L8X9T7-F1
#
_entry.id   AF-L8X9T7-F1
#
_cell.length_a   1.000
_cell.length_b   1.000
_cell.length_c   1.000
_cell.angle_alpha   90.00
_cell.angle_beta   90.00
_cell.angle_gamma   90.00
#
_symmetry.space_group_name_H-M   'P 1'
#
loop_
_entity.id
_entity.type
_entity.pdbx_description
1 polymer ?
#
loop_
_entity_poly.entity_id
_entity_poly.type
_entity_poly.pdbx_seq_one_letter_code
_entity_poly.pdbx_strand_id
1 'polypeptide(L)'
;MVKRELAKDPKLATESWDRFLPQFRKRHLTSAQKSAKKRERQEGATNANATPLGDGSAPAPASAPATEKKEKPKKKVYTPFPPAQLPRKVDLELESGEYFLKAKDKEAREEAKRKAKQAEATAERKKEREEVYVAPAEEREATVQEKAKRRRAANDEDEAARKERKRLKKEAKKKAAEDMDVD
;
A
#
# COMPACT_ATOMS: atom_id res chain seq x y z
N MET A 1 -7.29 20.67 51.76
CA MET A 1 -7.94 20.91 53.05
C MET A 1 -6.92 21.36 54.09
N VAL A 2 -5.93 20.53 54.45
CA VAL A 2 -4.92 20.83 55.49
C VAL A 2 -4.15 22.15 55.29
N LYS A 3 -3.64 22.42 54.08
CA LYS A 3 -2.91 23.69 53.79
C LYS A 3 -3.76 24.96 53.98
N ARG A 4 -5.08 24.89 53.77
CA ARG A 4 -5.96 26.06 53.89
C ARG A 4 -6.24 26.41 55.35
N GLU A 5 -6.20 25.43 56.25
CA GLU A 5 -6.37 25.65 57.68
C GLU A 5 -5.08 26.21 58.31
N LEU A 6 -3.92 25.63 57.96
CA LEU A 6 -2.61 26.13 58.44
C LEU A 6 -2.30 27.57 58.02
N ALA A 7 -2.85 28.01 56.88
CA ALA A 7 -2.68 29.38 56.39
C ALA A 7 -3.44 30.43 57.21
N LYS A 8 -4.48 30.02 57.95
CA LYS A 8 -5.27 30.92 58.80
C LYS A 8 -4.57 31.18 60.14
N ASP A 9 -3.56 30.39 60.49
CA ASP A 9 -2.81 30.54 61.74
C ASP A 9 -1.67 31.55 61.56
N PRO A 10 -1.75 32.76 62.15
CA PRO A 10 -0.75 33.80 61.96
C PRO A 10 0.63 33.42 62.55
N LYS A 11 0.67 32.45 63.47
CA LYS A 11 1.90 31.95 64.11
C LYS A 11 2.71 31.00 63.23
N LEU A 12 2.03 30.24 62.36
CA LEU A 12 2.67 29.27 61.46
C LEU A 12 2.93 29.85 60.07
N ALA A 13 2.59 31.12 59.84
CA ALA A 13 2.75 31.78 58.54
C ALA A 13 4.22 31.92 58.11
N THR A 14 5.15 32.02 59.07
CA THR A 14 6.60 32.16 58.82
C THR A 14 7.35 30.82 58.81
N GLU A 15 6.69 29.72 59.17
CA GLU A 15 7.33 28.41 59.36
C GLU A 15 6.98 27.41 58.24
N SER A 16 7.80 26.36 58.10
CA SER A 16 7.58 25.31 57.09
C SER A 16 6.44 24.37 57.50
N TRP A 17 5.41 24.26 56.65
CA TRP A 17 4.25 23.39 56.91
C TRP A 17 4.51 21.89 56.69
N ASP A 18 5.72 21.50 56.30
CA ASP A 18 6.06 20.14 55.85
C ASP A 18 5.81 19.04 56.92
N ARG A 19 5.82 19.43 58.20
CA ARG A 19 5.49 18.55 59.34
C ARG A 19 4.01 18.18 59.44
N PHE A 20 3.14 19.01 58.88
CA PHE A 20 1.68 18.83 58.91
C PHE A 20 1.15 18.28 57.58
N LEU A 21 1.98 18.26 56.54
CA LEU A 21 1.62 17.65 55.27
C LEU A 21 1.92 16.15 55.29
N PRO A 22 0.99 15.30 54.80
CA PRO A 22 1.29 13.90 54.52
C PRO A 22 2.48 13.78 53.56
N GLN A 23 3.45 12.94 53.92
CA GLN A 23 4.61 12.67 53.07
C GLN A 23 4.21 11.70 51.95
N PHE A 24 4.02 12.23 50.74
CA PHE A 24 3.65 11.43 49.58
C PHE A 24 4.89 10.75 48.99
N ARG A 25 4.99 9.43 49.19
CA ARG A 25 6.01 8.62 48.52
C ARG A 25 5.76 8.61 47.02
N LYS A 26 6.74 9.05 46.23
CA LYS A 26 6.67 9.04 44.76
C LYS A 26 6.61 7.60 44.24
N ARG A 27 5.42 7.12 43.91
CA ARG A 27 5.25 5.79 43.29
C ARG A 27 5.67 5.89 41.81
N HIS A 28 6.84 5.35 41.49
CA HIS A 28 7.29 5.21 40.10
C HIS A 28 6.52 4.06 39.43
N LEU A 29 5.36 4.37 38.86
CA LEU A 29 4.59 3.41 38.07
C LEU A 29 5.41 2.96 36.85
N THR A 30 5.41 1.65 36.57
CA THR A 30 6.04 1.13 35.36
C THR A 30 5.28 1.63 34.12
N SER A 31 5.96 1.66 32.97
CA SER A 31 5.31 2.07 31.70
C SER A 31 4.04 1.27 31.42
N ALA A 32 4.05 -0.03 31.76
CA ALA A 32 2.88 -0.91 31.65
C ALA A 32 1.72 -0.51 32.57
N GLN A 33 2.01 -0.12 33.81
CA GLN A 33 0.98 0.33 34.75
C GLN A 33 0.40 1.70 34.33
N LYS A 34 1.22 2.59 33.78
CA LYS A 34 0.77 3.88 33.25
C LYS A 34 -0.15 3.71 32.03
N SER A 35 0.20 2.82 31.11
CA SER A 35 -0.64 2.54 29.94
C SER A 35 -1.95 1.85 30.34
N ALA A 36 -1.92 0.93 31.31
CA ALA A 36 -3.11 0.31 31.88
C ALA A 36 -4.03 1.34 32.56
N LYS A 37 -3.48 2.23 33.40
CA LYS A 37 -4.26 3.29 34.07
C LYS A 37 -4.88 4.27 33.07
N LYS A 38 -4.15 4.59 31.99
CA LYS A 38 -4.66 5.44 30.91
C LYS A 38 -5.84 4.77 30.20
N ARG A 39 -5.75 3.46 29.96
CA ARG A 39 -6.81 2.68 29.30
C ARG A 39 -8.05 2.57 30.18
N GLU A 40 -7.88 2.25 31.47
CA GLU A 40 -8.96 2.23 32.47
C GLU A 40 -9.66 3.59 32.58
N ARG A 41 -8.91 4.70 32.52
CA ARG A 41 -9.49 6.06 32.51
C ARG A 41 -10.27 6.36 31.23
N GLN A 42 -9.85 5.83 30.09
CA GLN A 42 -10.56 5.99 28.81
C GLN A 42 -11.81 5.12 28.76
N GLU A 43 -11.76 3.91 29.31
CA GLU A 43 -12.91 3.00 29.44
C GLU A 43 -13.93 3.54 30.45
N GLY A 44 -13.49 4.10 31.59
CA GLY A 44 -14.37 4.78 32.54
C GLY A 44 -14.94 6.12 32.07
N ALA A 45 -14.45 6.66 30.94
CA ALA A 45 -14.91 7.93 30.36
C ALA A 45 -15.95 7.73 29.24
N THR A 46 -16.31 6.49 28.89
CA THR A 46 -17.46 6.22 28.03
C THR A 46 -18.75 6.43 28.84
N ASN A 47 -19.19 7.69 28.87
CA ASN A 47 -20.49 8.25 29.24
C ASN A 47 -21.52 7.33 29.95
N ALA A 48 -21.76 7.63 31.24
CA ALA A 48 -22.96 7.26 31.98
C ALA A 48 -24.24 8.02 31.53
N ASN A 49 -24.29 8.48 30.28
CA ASN A 49 -25.46 9.16 29.71
C ASN A 49 -25.72 8.74 28.26
N ALA A 50 -25.48 7.46 27.96
CA ALA A 50 -26.03 6.81 26.78
C ALA A 50 -27.31 6.07 27.20
N THR A 51 -28.43 6.77 27.21
CA THR A 51 -29.76 6.14 27.18
C THR A 51 -29.98 5.57 25.77
N PRO A 52 -30.06 4.24 25.57
CA PRO A 52 -30.56 3.71 24.32
C PRO A 52 -32.08 3.82 24.35
N LEU A 53 -32.62 4.94 23.85
CA LEU A 53 -34.04 5.00 23.52
C LEU A 53 -34.21 4.19 22.22
N GLY A 54 -34.74 2.97 22.36
CA GLY A 54 -35.11 2.13 21.23
C GLY A 54 -36.40 2.62 20.56
N ASP A 55 -36.53 2.41 19.25
CA ASP A 55 -37.38 1.38 18.64
C ASP A 55 -37.42 1.55 17.10
N GLY A 56 -37.57 0.44 16.37
CA GLY A 56 -38.14 0.46 15.01
C GLY A 56 -37.19 0.33 13.81
N SER A 57 -36.88 -0.92 13.43
CA SER A 57 -36.96 -1.45 12.05
C SER A 57 -36.32 -0.69 10.88
N ALA A 58 -35.13 -1.12 10.44
CA ALA A 58 -34.67 -1.20 9.03
C ALA A 58 -33.19 -1.66 8.97
N PRO A 59 -32.75 -2.28 7.85
CA PRO A 59 -31.97 -3.50 7.88
C PRO A 59 -30.46 -3.27 8.04
N ALA A 60 -29.79 -4.29 8.55
CA ALA A 60 -28.34 -4.37 8.65
C ALA A 60 -27.63 -4.11 7.30
N PRO A 61 -26.76 -3.09 7.20
CA PRO A 61 -25.65 -3.13 6.26
C PRO A 61 -24.53 -3.95 6.88
N ALA A 62 -24.40 -5.17 6.38
CA ALA A 62 -23.23 -6.02 6.58
C ALA A 62 -21.99 -5.35 5.97
N SER A 63 -21.28 -4.54 6.76
CA SER A 63 -19.85 -4.26 6.59
C SER A 63 -19.29 -3.50 7.79
N ALA A 64 -19.39 -4.09 8.98
CA ALA A 64 -18.48 -3.72 10.05
C ALA A 64 -17.07 -4.18 9.63
N PRO A 65 -16.05 -3.31 9.56
CA PRO A 65 -14.70 -3.75 9.25
C PRO A 65 -14.28 -4.68 10.38
N ALA A 66 -14.09 -5.96 10.04
CA ALA A 66 -13.55 -6.96 10.93
C ALA A 66 -12.30 -6.36 11.59
N THR A 67 -12.34 -6.24 12.91
CA THR A 67 -11.17 -5.90 13.71
C THR A 67 -10.15 -6.99 13.48
N GLU A 68 -9.20 -6.76 12.57
CA GLU A 68 -8.04 -7.61 12.39
C GLU A 68 -7.33 -7.72 13.74
N LYS A 69 -7.44 -8.90 14.35
CA LYS A 69 -6.61 -9.28 15.49
C LYS A 69 -5.17 -9.20 14.98
N LYS A 70 -4.44 -8.13 15.33
CA LYS A 70 -2.99 -8.05 15.14
C LYS A 70 -2.38 -9.37 15.58
N GLU A 71 -1.87 -10.15 14.62
CA GLU A 71 -1.21 -11.42 14.92
C GLU A 71 -0.09 -11.14 15.91
N LYS A 72 -0.11 -11.83 17.05
CA LYS A 72 0.97 -11.72 18.03
C LYS A 72 2.25 -12.11 17.30
N PRO A 73 3.34 -11.33 17.40
CA PRO A 73 4.56 -11.62 16.67
C PRO A 73 5.05 -13.02 17.05
N LYS A 74 5.13 -13.92 16.06
CA LYS A 74 5.70 -15.25 16.24
C LYS A 74 7.14 -15.10 16.75
N LYS A 75 7.54 -15.92 17.71
CA LYS A 75 8.90 -15.90 18.27
C LYS A 75 9.90 -16.20 17.15
N LYS A 76 11.00 -15.44 17.07
CA LYS A 76 12.07 -15.65 16.08
C LYS A 76 12.59 -17.09 16.24
N VAL A 77 12.44 -17.90 15.19
CA VAL A 77 12.97 -19.27 15.17
C VAL A 77 14.48 -19.18 15.27
N TYR A 78 15.08 -20.03 16.11
CA TYR A 78 16.53 -20.07 16.28
C TYR A 78 17.19 -20.49 14.97
N THR A 79 17.91 -19.56 14.35
CA THR A 79 18.72 -19.82 13.17
C THR A 79 20.18 -19.96 13.61
N PRO A 80 20.84 -21.09 13.33
CA PRO A 80 22.22 -21.33 13.79
C PRO A 80 23.24 -20.43 13.07
N PHE A 81 22.87 -19.89 11.91
CA PHE A 81 23.71 -18.96 11.16
C PHE A 81 23.34 -17.51 11.53
N PRO A 82 24.33 -16.62 11.74
CA PRO A 82 24.05 -15.21 11.92
C PRO A 82 23.40 -14.62 10.65
N PRO A 83 22.60 -13.55 10.76
CA PRO A 83 22.14 -12.83 9.58
C PRO A 83 23.33 -12.27 8.79
N ALA A 84 23.16 -12.10 7.48
CA ALA A 84 24.17 -11.46 6.64
C ALA A 84 24.51 -10.05 7.16
N GLN A 85 25.78 -9.67 7.06
CA GLN A 85 26.21 -8.31 7.39
C GLN A 85 25.64 -7.35 6.34
N LEU A 86 25.21 -6.16 6.78
CA LEU A 86 24.80 -5.12 5.84
C LEU A 86 26.04 -4.65 5.04
N PRO A 87 25.95 -4.59 3.70
CA PRO A 87 27.08 -4.17 2.87
C PRO A 87 27.49 -2.73 3.20
N ARG A 88 28.77 -2.41 3.06
CA ARG A 88 29.25 -1.05 3.26
C ARG A 88 28.86 -0.18 2.06
N LYS A 89 28.90 1.15 2.24
CA LYS A 89 28.68 2.10 1.14
C LYS A 89 29.62 1.83 -0.05
N VAL A 90 30.88 1.53 0.25
CA VAL A 90 31.90 1.19 -0.77
C VAL A 90 31.49 -0.05 -1.55
N ASP A 91 31.00 -1.08 -0.88
CA ASP A 91 30.58 -2.33 -1.54
C ASP A 91 29.37 -2.08 -2.46
N LEU A 92 28.39 -1.30 -2.01
CA LEU A 92 27.24 -0.91 -2.84
C LEU A 92 27.64 -0.07 -4.06
N GLU A 93 28.60 0.85 -3.89
CA GLU A 93 29.13 1.65 -5.00
C GLU A 93 29.96 0.82 -5.99
N LEU A 94 30.65 -0.21 -5.51
CA LEU A 94 31.39 -1.17 -6.34
C LEU A 94 30.44 -2.10 -7.10
N GLU A 95 29.42 -2.64 -6.43
CA GLU A 95 28.38 -3.48 -7.03
C GLU A 95 27.55 -2.73 -8.09
N SER A 96 27.23 -1.46 -7.84
CA SER A 96 26.53 -0.59 -8.80
C SER A 96 27.43 -0.06 -9.92
N GLY A 97 28.75 -0.23 -9.80
CA GLY A 97 29.75 0.34 -10.72
C GLY A 97 29.89 1.85 -10.63
N GLU A 98 29.17 2.52 -9.71
CA GLU A 98 29.21 3.97 -9.52
C GLU A 98 30.51 4.43 -8.87
N TYR A 99 31.22 3.54 -8.17
CA TYR A 99 32.51 3.85 -7.56
C TYR A 99 33.55 4.32 -8.59
N PHE A 100 33.52 3.74 -9.79
CA PHE A 100 34.47 4.05 -10.86
C PHE A 100 34.09 5.29 -11.68
N LEU A 101 32.84 5.76 -11.58
CA LEU A 101 32.40 6.95 -12.30
C LEU A 101 32.98 8.21 -11.65
N LYS A 102 33.53 9.12 -12.45
CA LYS A 102 33.99 10.43 -11.96
C LYS A 102 32.79 11.31 -11.63
N ALA A 103 32.99 12.35 -10.81
CA ALA A 103 31.92 13.27 -10.43
C ALA A 103 31.14 13.84 -11.63
N LYS A 104 31.84 14.20 -12.72
CA LYS A 104 31.21 14.67 -13.97
C LYS A 104 30.30 13.63 -14.63
N ASP A 105 30.70 12.36 -14.61
CA ASP A 105 29.92 11.28 -15.20
C ASP A 105 28.68 10.97 -14.35
N LYS A 106 28.80 11.08 -13.02
CA LYS A 106 27.68 10.99 -12.07
C LYS A 106 26.67 12.11 -12.32
N GLU A 107 27.14 13.36 -12.42
CA GLU A 107 26.30 14.54 -12.72
C GLU A 107 25.58 14.38 -14.07
N ALA A 108 26.29 13.97 -15.12
CA ALA A 108 25.67 13.73 -16.44
C ALA A 108 24.57 12.66 -16.38
N ARG A 109 24.76 11.58 -15.61
CA ARG A 109 23.75 10.53 -15.42
C ARG A 109 22.54 11.03 -14.63
N GLU A 110 22.76 11.84 -13.60
CA GLU A 110 21.68 12.46 -12.83
C GLU A 110 20.88 13.47 -13.66
N GLU A 111 21.55 14.30 -14.45
CA GLU A 111 20.90 15.23 -15.38
C GLU A 111 20.09 14.49 -16.44
N ALA A 112 20.61 13.40 -17.00
CA ALA A 112 19.88 12.55 -17.94
C ALA A 112 18.63 11.94 -17.28
N LYS A 113 18.74 11.43 -16.05
CA LYS A 113 17.59 10.94 -15.26
C LYS A 113 16.55 12.04 -15.03
N ARG A 114 16.98 13.26 -14.72
CA ARG A 114 16.08 14.41 -14.52
C ARG A 114 15.38 14.83 -15.81
N LYS A 115 16.11 14.90 -16.92
CA LYS A 115 15.57 15.22 -18.24
C LYS A 115 14.59 14.15 -18.73
N ALA A 116 14.87 12.87 -18.50
CA ALA A 116 13.97 11.77 -18.83
C ALA A 116 12.65 11.88 -18.06
N LYS A 117 12.70 12.11 -16.74
CA LYS A 117 11.49 12.34 -15.92
C LYS A 117 10.69 13.55 -16.38
N GLN A 118 11.36 14.63 -16.78
CA GLN A 118 10.70 15.81 -17.35
C GLN A 118 10.05 15.52 -18.71
N ALA A 119 10.73 14.76 -19.56
CA ALA A 119 10.20 14.34 -20.86
C ALA A 119 8.96 13.43 -20.70
N GLU A 120 9.00 12.50 -19.74
CA GLU A 120 7.87 11.63 -19.40
C GLU A 120 6.66 12.44 -18.91
N ALA A 121 6.85 13.30 -17.90
CA ALA A 121 5.77 14.14 -17.39
C ALA A 121 5.20 15.10 -18.45
N THR A 122 6.03 15.60 -19.35
CA THR A 122 5.55 16.45 -20.46
C THR A 122 4.84 15.63 -21.54
N ALA A 123 5.25 14.39 -21.79
CA ALA A 123 4.55 13.47 -22.68
C ALA A 123 3.18 13.08 -22.11
N GLU A 124 3.09 12.79 -20.81
CA GLU A 124 1.81 12.52 -20.13
C GLU A 124 0.85 13.70 -20.25
N ARG A 125 1.29 14.92 -19.90
CA ARG A 125 0.45 16.12 -20.04
C ARG A 125 0.02 16.41 -21.47
N LYS A 126 0.84 16.05 -22.46
CA LYS A 126 0.48 16.16 -23.88
C LYS A 126 -0.59 15.15 -24.24
N LYS A 127 -0.44 13.88 -23.83
CA LYS A 127 -1.46 12.84 -24.03
C LYS A 127 -2.79 13.23 -23.39
N GLU A 128 -2.79 13.67 -22.13
CA GLU A 128 -3.99 14.15 -21.45
C GLU A 128 -4.65 15.31 -22.23
N ARG A 129 -3.86 16.25 -22.74
CA ARG A 129 -4.38 17.36 -23.56
C ARG A 129 -4.93 16.90 -24.91
N GLU A 130 -4.26 15.96 -25.57
CA GLU A 130 -4.67 15.38 -26.84
C GLU A 130 -5.98 14.60 -26.67
N GLU A 131 -6.12 13.82 -25.59
CA GLU A 131 -7.36 13.11 -25.24
C GLU A 131 -8.53 14.07 -25.07
N VAL A 132 -8.33 15.22 -24.41
CA VAL A 132 -9.36 16.25 -24.27
C VAL A 132 -9.74 16.89 -25.62
N TYR A 133 -8.82 16.92 -26.58
CA TYR A 133 -9.05 17.52 -27.90
C TYR A 133 -9.65 16.54 -28.92
N VAL A 134 -9.56 15.22 -28.65
CA VAL A 134 -10.25 14.22 -29.46
C VAL A 134 -11.74 14.26 -29.11
N ALA A 135 -12.56 14.63 -30.10
CA ALA A 135 -14.01 14.60 -29.93
C ALA A 135 -14.46 13.20 -29.47
N PRO A 136 -15.34 13.10 -28.46
CA PRO A 136 -15.92 11.82 -28.06
C PRO A 136 -16.48 11.10 -29.29
N ALA A 137 -16.14 9.81 -29.44
CA ALA A 137 -16.60 9.04 -30.58
C ALA A 137 -18.14 9.04 -30.60
N GLU A 138 -18.72 9.70 -31.60
CA GLU A 138 -20.15 9.55 -31.89
C GLU A 138 -20.36 8.10 -32.36
N GLU A 139 -21.15 7.32 -31.62
CA GLU A 139 -21.68 6.04 -32.11
C GLU A 139 -22.66 6.31 -33.25
N ARG A 140 -22.13 6.60 -34.45
CA ARG A 140 -22.90 6.50 -35.67
C ARG A 140 -23.09 5.02 -35.93
N GLU A 141 -24.34 4.57 -36.03
CA GLU A 141 -24.64 3.21 -36.45
C GLU A 141 -23.84 2.93 -37.73
N ALA A 142 -22.94 1.95 -37.66
CA ALA A 142 -22.05 1.61 -38.77
C ALA A 142 -22.89 1.50 -40.04
N THR A 143 -22.56 2.35 -41.03
CA THR A 143 -23.33 2.41 -42.27
C THR A 143 -23.43 1.01 -42.89
N VAL A 144 -24.53 0.73 -43.59
CA VAL A 144 -24.78 -0.62 -44.18
C VAL A 144 -23.58 -1.13 -44.99
N GLN A 145 -22.86 -0.22 -45.66
CA GLN A 145 -21.66 -0.53 -46.43
C GLN A 145 -20.47 -0.95 -45.56
N GLU A 146 -20.27 -0.30 -44.41
CA GLU A 146 -19.20 -0.65 -43.46
C GLU A 146 -19.48 -2.01 -42.81
N LYS A 147 -20.74 -2.26 -42.44
CA LYS A 147 -21.19 -3.55 -41.91
C LYS A 147 -21.00 -4.69 -42.93
N ALA A 148 -21.26 -4.42 -44.21
CA ALA A 148 -21.00 -5.38 -45.29
C ALA A 148 -19.49 -5.65 -45.49
N LYS A 149 -18.65 -4.60 -45.47
CA LYS A 149 -17.19 -4.76 -45.57
C LYS A 149 -16.60 -5.55 -44.39
N ARG A 150 -17.04 -5.26 -43.16
CA ARG A 150 -16.59 -5.98 -41.96
C ARG A 150 -16.99 -7.46 -41.99
N ARG A 151 -18.21 -7.78 -42.47
CA ARG A 151 -18.65 -9.18 -42.66
C ARG A 151 -17.87 -9.91 -43.74
N ARG A 152 -17.43 -9.21 -44.79
CA ARG A 152 -16.59 -9.78 -45.84
C ARG A 152 -15.18 -10.07 -45.34
N ALA A 153 -14.55 -9.10 -44.67
CA ALA A 153 -13.23 -9.27 -44.06
C ALA A 153 -13.19 -10.42 -43.05
N ALA A 154 -14.20 -10.54 -42.19
CA ALA A 154 -14.30 -11.64 -41.23
C ALA A 154 -14.43 -13.02 -41.91
N ASN A 155 -15.18 -13.10 -43.02
CA ASN A 155 -15.27 -14.36 -43.79
C ASN A 155 -13.94 -14.69 -44.48
N ASP A 156 -13.23 -13.69 -45.00
CA ASP A 156 -11.94 -13.89 -45.67
C ASP A 156 -10.87 -14.37 -44.67
N GLU A 157 -10.87 -13.85 -43.43
CA GLU A 157 -10.00 -14.31 -42.33
C GLU A 157 -10.32 -15.75 -41.88
N ASP A 158 -11.60 -16.09 -41.70
CA ASP A 158 -12.02 -17.45 -41.33
C ASP A 158 -11.71 -18.47 -42.45
N GLU A 159 -11.85 -18.08 -43.71
CA GLU A 159 -11.51 -18.93 -44.85
C GLU A 159 -10.00 -19.18 -44.93
N ALA A 160 -9.18 -18.15 -44.69
CA ALA A 160 -7.72 -18.26 -44.64
C ALA A 160 -7.27 -19.19 -43.50
N ALA A 161 -7.82 -19.02 -42.29
CA ALA A 161 -7.50 -19.88 -41.13
C ALA A 161 -7.91 -21.35 -41.38
N ARG A 162 -9.04 -21.58 -42.05
CA ARG A 162 -9.49 -22.94 -42.41
C ARG A 162 -8.59 -23.58 -43.47
N LYS A 163 -8.11 -22.82 -44.45
CA LYS A 163 -7.14 -23.28 -45.47
C LYS A 163 -5.80 -23.64 -44.82
N GLU A 164 -5.32 -22.82 -43.89
CA GLU A 164 -4.07 -23.06 -43.16
C GLU A 164 -4.15 -24.33 -42.31
N ARG A 165 -5.23 -24.51 -41.52
CA ARG A 165 -5.46 -25.74 -40.74
C ARG A 165 -5.51 -27.00 -41.62
N LYS A 166 -6.13 -26.92 -42.81
CA LYS A 166 -6.14 -28.05 -43.76
C LYS A 166 -4.75 -28.37 -44.29
N ARG A 167 -3.94 -27.34 -44.59
CA ARG A 167 -2.55 -27.51 -45.05
C ARG A 167 -1.70 -28.19 -43.98
N LEU A 168 -1.74 -27.69 -42.75
CA LEU A 168 -1.05 -28.28 -41.60
C LEU A 168 -1.45 -29.74 -41.35
N LYS A 169 -2.75 -30.05 -41.45
CA LYS A 169 -3.24 -31.44 -41.31
C LYS A 169 -2.76 -32.36 -42.43
N LYS A 170 -2.66 -31.87 -43.67
CA LYS A 170 -2.13 -32.64 -44.81
C LYS A 170 -0.62 -32.89 -44.66
N GLU A 171 0.11 -31.90 -44.17
CA GLU A 171 1.55 -31.99 -43.92
C GLU A 171 1.85 -32.96 -42.77
N ALA A 172 1.10 -32.89 -41.67
CA ALA A 172 1.20 -33.85 -40.57
C ALA A 172 0.85 -35.29 -41.00
N LYS A 173 -0.17 -35.47 -41.85
CA LYS A 173 -0.52 -36.80 -42.39
C LYS A 173 0.56 -37.34 -43.34
N LYS A 174 1.21 -36.48 -44.14
CA LYS A 174 2.33 -36.88 -44.99
C LYS A 174 3.52 -37.31 -44.16
N LYS A 175 3.88 -36.52 -43.13
CA LYS A 175 4.98 -36.85 -42.21
C LYS A 175 4.74 -38.17 -41.46
N ALA A 176 3.52 -38.39 -40.97
CA ALA A 176 3.16 -39.64 -40.30
C ALA A 176 3.17 -40.86 -41.22
N ALA A 177 2.99 -40.70 -42.54
CA ALA A 177 3.15 -41.79 -43.50
C ALA A 177 4.62 -42.07 -43.79
N GLU A 178 5.44 -41.03 -43.91
CA GLU A 178 6.89 -41.14 -44.14
C GLU A 178 7.62 -41.76 -42.93
N ASP A 179 7.18 -41.47 -41.71
CA ASP A 179 7.69 -42.10 -40.48
C ASP A 179 7.26 -43.59 -40.33
N MET A 180 6.31 -44.10 -41.12
CA MET A 180 5.87 -45.51 -41.10
C MET A 180 6.49 -46.37 -42.22
N ASP A 181 7.23 -45.77 -43.16
CA ASP A 181 7.96 -46.47 -44.22
C ASP A 181 9.46 -46.64 -43.87
N VAL A 182 9.87 -46.30 -42.63
CA VAL A 182 11.25 -46.42 -42.10
C VAL A 182 11.28 -47.33 -40.85
N ASP A 183 10.85 -48.58 -41.02
CA ASP A 183 11.14 -49.76 -40.18
C ASP A 183 11.02 -51.02 -41.06
#